data_AF-A0A4Y2J043-F1
#
_entry.id   AF-A0A4Y2J043-F1
#
_cell.length_a   1.000
_cell.length_b   1.000
_cell.length_c   1.000
_cell.angle_alpha   90.00
_cell.angle_beta   90.00
_cell.angle_gamma   90.00
#
_symmetry.space_group_name_H-M   'P 1'
#
loop_
_entity.id
_entity.type
_entity.pdbx_description
1 polymer ?
#
loop_
_entity_poly.entity_id
_entity_poly.type
_entity_poly.pdbx_seq_one_letter_code
_entity_poly.pdbx_strand_id
1 'polypeptide(L)'
;DFLKPFSIFSPVIVGDAEAIERVAYEFCEEAAKEGVLYSEVRYCPHLYSSTCSPIKVPSRPLSPRGVVLCVNRGLARGSVDFKITVRSILCCFRPNPEWSNEILELCLEFQDSGVVGIDVAGDEATGLAAPEIVAAFKVRNPEHNEMFHYDC
;
A
#
# COMPACT_ATOMS: atom_id res chain seq x y z
N ASP A 1 -19.80 -4.18 7.97
CA ASP A 1 -19.90 -5.33 7.05
C ASP A 1 -18.94 -5.31 5.87
N PHE A 2 -18.66 -4.14 5.28
CA PHE A 2 -17.76 -4.01 4.12
C PHE A 2 -16.34 -4.58 4.31
N LEU A 3 -15.75 -4.49 5.49
CA LEU A 3 -14.37 -4.97 5.74
C LEU A 3 -14.27 -6.49 6.00
N LYS A 4 -15.38 -7.17 6.32
CA LYS A 4 -15.36 -8.60 6.67
C LYS A 4 -14.86 -9.52 5.53
N PRO A 5 -15.23 -9.30 4.26
CA PRO A 5 -14.80 -10.15 3.15
C PRO A 5 -13.29 -10.25 2.94
N PHE A 6 -12.48 -9.27 3.38
CA PHE A 6 -11.02 -9.34 3.29
C PHE A 6 -10.45 -10.59 3.97
N SER A 7 -11.07 -11.04 5.07
CA SER A 7 -10.67 -12.27 5.76
C SER A 7 -10.81 -13.55 4.91
N ILE A 8 -11.61 -13.51 3.84
CA ILE A 8 -11.88 -14.66 2.96
C ILE A 8 -10.77 -14.80 1.91
N PHE A 9 -10.38 -13.70 1.25
CA PHE A 9 -9.46 -13.76 0.10
C PHE A 9 -8.03 -13.31 0.42
N SER A 10 -7.80 -12.45 1.42
CA SER A 10 -6.44 -12.04 1.77
C SER A 10 -5.50 -13.21 2.11
N PRO A 11 -5.93 -14.34 2.74
CA PRO A 11 -5.03 -15.45 3.03
C PRO A 11 -4.31 -16.05 1.80
N VAL A 12 -4.86 -15.93 0.58
CA VAL A 12 -4.19 -16.45 -0.62
C VAL A 12 -3.13 -15.49 -1.19
N ILE A 13 -3.03 -14.27 -0.65
CA ILE A 13 -2.07 -13.23 -1.09
C ILE A 13 -1.02 -12.94 -0.02
N VAL A 14 -1.42 -12.92 1.25
CA VAL A 14 -0.55 -12.54 2.37
C VAL A 14 0.72 -13.39 2.38
N GLY A 15 1.88 -12.74 2.39
CA GLY A 15 3.17 -13.41 2.50
C GLY A 15 3.66 -14.12 1.23
N ASP A 16 2.90 -14.07 0.12
CA ASP A 16 3.28 -14.63 -1.17
C ASP A 16 3.73 -13.50 -2.11
N ALA A 17 5.06 -13.41 -2.30
CA ALA A 17 5.68 -12.37 -3.12
C ALA A 17 5.25 -12.46 -4.60
N GLU A 18 5.04 -13.66 -5.13
CA GLU A 18 4.63 -13.87 -6.52
C GLU A 18 3.18 -13.46 -6.72
N ALA A 19 2.30 -13.83 -5.78
CA ALA A 19 0.90 -13.41 -5.81
C ALA A 19 0.75 -11.88 -5.70
N ILE A 20 1.50 -11.24 -4.81
CA ILE A 20 1.47 -9.78 -4.62
C ILE A 20 1.92 -9.05 -5.90
N GLU A 21 3.05 -9.47 -6.49
CA GLU A 21 3.54 -8.87 -7.74
C GLU A 21 2.56 -9.10 -8.90
N ARG A 22 1.97 -10.30 -8.98
CA ARG A 22 0.99 -10.65 -10.00
C ARG A 22 -0.27 -9.79 -9.92
N VAL A 23 -0.87 -9.65 -8.73
CA VAL A 23 -2.09 -8.84 -8.54
C VAL A 23 -1.83 -7.37 -8.91
N ALA A 24 -0.66 -6.83 -8.56
CA ALA A 24 -0.27 -5.48 -8.97
C ALA A 24 -0.14 -5.34 -10.51
N TYR A 25 0.43 -6.33 -11.18
CA TYR A 25 0.50 -6.35 -12.65
C TYR A 25 -0.88 -6.46 -13.31
N GLU A 26 -1.73 -7.38 -12.83
CA GLU A 26 -3.09 -7.61 -13.34
C GLU A 26 -4.00 -6.39 -13.10
N PHE A 27 -3.78 -5.63 -12.03
CA PHE A 27 -4.45 -4.34 -11.83
C PHE A 27 -4.21 -3.38 -13.01
N CYS A 28 -2.96 -3.27 -13.49
CA CYS A 28 -2.65 -2.42 -14.63
C CYS A 28 -3.36 -2.89 -15.91
N GLU A 29 -3.46 -4.20 -16.11
CA GLU A 29 -4.18 -4.78 -17.25
C GLU A 29 -5.65 -4.36 -17.24
N GLU A 30 -6.31 -4.50 -16.10
CA GLU A 30 -7.73 -4.18 -15.97
C GLU A 30 -7.99 -2.68 -16.07
N ALA A 31 -7.17 -1.85 -15.43
CA ALA A 31 -7.24 -0.40 -15.54
C ALA A 31 -7.14 0.06 -17.01
N ALA A 32 -6.23 -0.54 -17.79
CA ALA A 32 -6.10 -0.23 -19.21
C ALA A 32 -7.33 -0.65 -20.03
N LYS A 33 -7.95 -1.80 -19.73
CA LYS A 33 -9.21 -2.23 -20.38
C LYS A 33 -10.37 -1.28 -20.09
N GLU A 34 -10.39 -0.69 -18.90
CA GLU A 34 -11.36 0.34 -18.50
C GLU A 34 -11.07 1.73 -19.09
N GLY A 35 -9.96 1.89 -19.81
CA GLY A 35 -9.56 3.17 -20.43
C GLY A 35 -8.90 4.14 -19.45
N VAL A 36 -8.43 3.66 -18.30
CA VAL A 36 -7.69 4.48 -17.32
C VAL A 36 -6.29 4.76 -17.83
N LEU A 37 -5.92 6.04 -17.91
CA LEU A 37 -4.57 6.47 -18.31
C LEU A 37 -3.61 6.65 -17.12
N TYR A 38 -4.16 7.06 -15.98
CA TYR A 38 -3.43 7.30 -14.74
C TYR A 38 -4.21 6.76 -13.54
N SER A 39 -3.55 6.06 -12.63
CA SER A 39 -4.15 5.57 -11.39
C SER A 39 -3.15 5.57 -10.23
N GLU A 40 -3.67 5.82 -9.02
CA GLU A 40 -2.95 5.68 -7.76
C GLU A 40 -3.59 4.57 -6.93
N VAL A 41 -2.90 3.44 -6.78
CA VAL A 41 -3.39 2.32 -5.97
C VAL A 41 -2.96 2.47 -4.53
N ARG A 42 -3.91 2.29 -3.61
CA ARG A 42 -3.65 2.44 -2.17
C ARG A 42 -3.69 1.09 -1.46
N TYR A 43 -2.74 0.84 -0.57
CA TYR A 43 -2.69 -0.37 0.25
C TYR A 43 -1.85 -0.21 1.51
N CYS A 44 -2.14 -1.01 2.55
CA CYS A 44 -1.29 -1.12 3.74
C CYS A 44 -0.31 -2.30 3.56
N PRO A 45 1.01 -2.06 3.41
CA PRO A 45 1.97 -3.14 3.16
C PRO A 45 2.03 -4.16 4.31
N HIS A 46 1.80 -3.73 5.55
CA HIS A 46 1.78 -4.59 6.74
C HIS A 46 0.69 -5.67 6.68
N LEU A 47 -0.45 -5.40 6.04
CA LEU A 47 -1.53 -6.37 5.91
C LEU A 47 -1.17 -7.55 5.00
N TYR A 48 -0.25 -7.35 4.04
CA TYR A 48 0.20 -8.38 3.09
C TYR A 48 1.57 -8.99 3.46
N SER A 49 2.19 -8.50 4.53
CA SER A 49 3.45 -9.02 5.08
C SER A 49 3.20 -10.27 5.93
N SER A 50 4.02 -11.32 5.77
CA SER A 50 3.93 -12.50 6.65
C SER A 50 4.51 -12.26 8.05
N THR A 51 5.32 -11.20 8.22
CA THR A 51 5.91 -10.84 9.52
C THR A 51 4.97 -10.00 10.39
N CYS A 52 4.05 -9.25 9.77
CA CYS A 52 3.20 -8.27 10.47
C CYS A 52 1.71 -8.61 10.42
N SER A 53 1.23 -9.20 9.32
CA SER A 53 -0.21 -9.39 9.10
C SER A 53 -0.88 -10.16 10.24
N PRO A 54 -2.10 -9.76 10.64
CA PRO A 54 -2.90 -10.54 11.59
C PRO A 54 -3.32 -11.89 11.01
N ILE A 55 -3.36 -12.02 9.69
CA ILE A 55 -3.63 -13.27 8.99
C ILE A 55 -2.34 -14.09 8.95
N LYS A 56 -2.33 -15.23 9.65
CA LYS A 56 -1.17 -16.14 9.69
C LYS A 56 -1.34 -17.24 8.65
N VAL A 57 -0.46 -17.24 7.66
CA VAL A 57 -0.34 -18.30 6.64
C VAL A 57 1.08 -18.85 6.63
N PRO A 58 1.27 -20.17 6.41
CA PRO A 58 2.60 -20.74 6.24
C PRO A 58 3.24 -20.19 4.95
N SER A 59 4.20 -19.29 5.08
CA SER A 59 4.94 -18.74 3.94
C SER A 59 6.37 -18.39 4.32
N ARG A 60 7.19 -18.02 3.31
CA ARG A 60 8.51 -17.45 3.58
C ARG A 60 8.34 -16.08 4.25
N PRO A 61 9.28 -15.66 5.13
CA PRO A 61 9.25 -14.31 5.69
C PRO A 61 9.26 -13.25 4.59
N LEU A 62 8.28 -12.37 4.62
CA LEU A 62 8.14 -11.23 3.72
C LEU A 62 7.78 -10.02 4.59
N SER A 63 8.69 -9.04 4.65
CA SER A 63 8.50 -7.80 5.40
C SER A 63 7.59 -6.81 4.67
N PRO A 64 7.05 -5.78 5.35
CA PRO A 64 6.30 -4.71 4.69
C PRO A 64 7.08 -4.05 3.55
N ARG A 65 8.39 -3.79 3.75
CA ARG A 65 9.30 -3.35 2.68
C ARG A 65 9.34 -4.30 1.49
N GLY A 66 9.38 -5.61 1.76
CA GLY A 66 9.33 -6.65 0.73
C GLY A 66 8.04 -6.63 -0.08
N VAL A 67 6.90 -6.37 0.58
CA VAL A 67 5.61 -6.17 -0.10
C VAL A 67 5.68 -4.98 -1.05
N VAL A 68 6.18 -3.83 -0.59
CA VAL A 68 6.30 -2.62 -1.44
C VAL A 68 7.15 -2.88 -2.68
N LEU A 69 8.28 -3.58 -2.53
CA LEU A 69 9.10 -4.00 -3.66
C LEU A 69 8.36 -4.89 -4.65
N CYS A 70 7.53 -5.83 -4.18
CA CYS A 70 6.76 -6.71 -5.06
C CYS A 70 5.69 -5.93 -5.82
N VAL A 71 4.97 -5.04 -5.14
CA VAL A 71 3.96 -4.18 -5.77
C VAL A 71 4.62 -3.26 -6.81
N ASN A 72 5.73 -2.58 -6.48
CA ASN A 72 6.43 -1.70 -7.40
C ASN A 72 6.90 -2.43 -8.66
N ARG A 73 7.39 -3.68 -8.55
CA ARG A 73 7.75 -4.49 -9.73
C ARG A 73 6.54 -4.79 -10.60
N GLY A 74 5.41 -5.18 -10.00
CA GLY A 74 4.18 -5.48 -10.71
C GLY A 74 3.61 -4.26 -11.43
N LEU A 75 3.51 -3.13 -10.72
CA LEU A 75 3.02 -1.86 -11.27
C LEU A 75 3.94 -1.30 -12.36
N ALA A 76 5.26 -1.36 -12.17
CA ALA A 76 6.21 -0.88 -13.16
C ALA A 76 6.13 -1.69 -14.46
N ARG A 77 6.09 -3.03 -14.34
CA ARG A 77 5.93 -3.92 -15.51
C ARG A 77 4.59 -3.68 -16.21
N GLY A 78 3.50 -3.62 -15.44
CA GLY A 78 2.15 -3.39 -15.98
C GLY A 78 2.00 -2.04 -16.67
N SER A 79 2.55 -0.98 -16.07
CA SER A 79 2.56 0.36 -16.67
C SER A 79 3.23 0.38 -18.06
N VAL A 80 4.36 -0.33 -18.20
CA VAL A 80 5.07 -0.45 -19.48
C VAL A 80 4.27 -1.26 -20.49
N ASP A 81 3.82 -2.45 -20.12
CA ASP A 81 3.15 -3.38 -21.03
C ASP A 81 1.82 -2.82 -21.55
N PHE A 82 1.05 -2.16 -20.68
CA PHE A 82 -0.28 -1.64 -21.00
C PHE A 82 -0.31 -0.15 -21.36
N LYS A 83 0.85 0.53 -21.34
CA LYS A 83 1.00 1.96 -21.72
C LYS A 83 0.13 2.90 -20.90
N ILE A 84 -0.02 2.61 -19.61
CA ILE A 84 -0.69 3.45 -18.62
C ILE A 84 0.32 3.89 -17.56
N THR A 85 -0.04 4.85 -16.72
CA THR A 85 0.78 5.22 -15.56
C THR A 85 0.09 4.81 -14.27
N VAL A 86 0.69 3.90 -13.51
CA VAL A 86 0.21 3.58 -12.16
C VAL A 86 1.26 3.95 -11.12
N ARG A 87 0.81 4.56 -10.04
CA ARG A 87 1.58 4.91 -8.83
C ARG A 87 0.91 4.30 -7.61
N SER A 88 1.56 4.35 -6.47
CA SER A 88 1.03 3.79 -5.23
C SER A 88 1.03 4.77 -4.06
N ILE A 89 0.07 4.57 -3.16
CA ILE A 89 -0.09 5.28 -1.89
C ILE A 89 -0.06 4.24 -0.77
N LEU A 90 0.72 4.48 0.28
CA LEU A 90 0.78 3.55 1.42
C LEU A 90 -0.16 3.99 2.54
N CYS A 91 -1.02 3.08 2.98
CA CYS A 91 -2.04 3.37 3.99
C CYS A 91 -1.58 3.01 5.40
N CYS A 92 -1.56 4.01 6.29
CA CYS A 92 -1.69 3.81 7.73
C CYS A 92 -2.99 3.08 8.06
N PHE A 93 -2.96 2.16 9.02
CA PHE A 93 -4.11 1.32 9.35
C PHE A 93 -4.64 1.67 10.75
N ARG A 94 -5.87 2.19 10.83
CA ARG A 94 -6.48 2.65 12.10
C ARG A 94 -6.41 1.62 13.24
N PRO A 95 -6.64 0.31 13.01
CA PRO A 95 -6.51 -0.70 14.07
C PRO A 95 -5.07 -0.96 14.55
N ASN A 96 -4.04 -0.56 13.79
CA ASN A 96 -2.62 -0.75 14.12
C ASN A 96 -1.84 0.57 13.91
N PRO A 97 -2.12 1.61 14.73
CA PRO A 97 -1.50 2.92 14.58
C PRO A 97 0.02 2.89 14.79
N GLU A 98 0.55 1.87 15.48
CA GLU A 98 1.98 1.67 15.69
C GLU A 98 2.77 1.42 14.39
N TRP A 99 2.10 1.04 13.29
CA TRP A 99 2.74 0.85 11.98
C TRP A 99 3.01 2.16 11.23
N SER A 100 2.39 3.28 11.64
CA SER A 100 2.41 4.54 10.90
C SER A 100 3.81 5.12 10.68
N ASN A 101 4.73 4.94 11.64
CA ASN A 101 6.11 5.43 11.47
C ASN A 101 6.85 4.66 10.36
N GLU A 102 6.75 3.33 10.35
CA GLU A 102 7.37 2.50 9.30
C GLU A 102 6.73 2.79 7.93
N ILE A 103 5.42 3.05 7.88
CA ILE A 103 4.74 3.42 6.64
C ILE A 103 5.30 4.73 6.07
N LEU A 104 5.50 5.75 6.91
CA LEU A 104 6.12 6.99 6.49
C LEU A 104 7.56 6.76 5.99
N GLU A 105 8.35 5.95 6.71
CA GLU A 105 9.71 5.59 6.29
C GLU A 105 9.72 4.91 4.91
N LEU A 106 8.77 4.00 4.65
CA LEU A 106 8.61 3.37 3.34
C LEU A 106 8.17 4.36 2.26
N CYS A 107 7.27 5.30 2.55
CA CYS A 107 6.90 6.35 1.60
C CYS A 107 8.12 7.18 1.19
N LEU A 108 8.97 7.57 2.14
CA LEU A 108 10.20 8.31 1.88
C LEU A 108 11.23 7.47 1.12
N GLU A 109 11.40 6.20 1.49
CA GLU A 109 12.33 5.29 0.81
C GLU A 109 11.97 5.08 -0.66
N PHE A 110 10.68 4.93 -0.98
CA PHE A 110 10.20 4.57 -2.31
C PHE A 110 9.60 5.74 -3.10
N GLN A 111 9.83 6.99 -2.67
CA GLN A 111 9.29 8.20 -3.32
C GLN A 111 9.70 8.31 -4.81
N ASP A 112 10.94 7.95 -5.13
CA ASP A 112 11.46 7.95 -6.51
C ASP A 112 11.21 6.63 -7.25
N SER A 113 10.51 5.68 -6.60
CA SER A 113 10.30 4.31 -7.09
C SER A 113 8.81 3.94 -7.21
N GLY A 114 7.93 4.93 -7.28
CA GLY A 114 6.51 4.75 -7.59
C GLY A 114 5.56 4.92 -6.42
N VAL A 115 6.04 5.18 -5.19
CA VAL A 115 5.18 5.59 -4.07
C VAL A 115 5.05 7.12 -4.08
N VAL A 116 3.83 7.64 -4.10
CA VAL A 116 3.56 9.08 -4.28
C VAL A 116 2.75 9.71 -3.15
N GLY A 117 2.28 8.91 -2.20
CA GLY A 117 1.40 9.39 -1.14
C GLY A 117 1.40 8.51 0.10
N ILE A 118 0.78 9.06 1.15
CA ILE A 118 0.45 8.37 2.39
C ILE A 118 -1.04 8.59 2.69
N ASP A 119 -1.70 7.55 3.19
CA ASP A 119 -3.14 7.55 3.44
C ASP A 119 -3.48 6.97 4.82
N VAL A 120 -4.71 7.13 5.28
CA VAL A 120 -5.26 6.51 6.49
C VAL A 120 -6.49 5.68 6.13
N ALA A 121 -6.40 4.37 6.32
CA ALA A 121 -7.50 3.45 6.06
C ALA A 121 -7.92 2.68 7.32
N GLY A 122 -9.14 2.13 7.31
CA GLY A 122 -9.71 1.34 8.39
C GLY A 122 -11.13 1.78 8.74
N ASP A 123 -11.69 1.23 9.82
CA ASP A 123 -13.04 1.60 10.25
C ASP A 123 -13.05 3.02 10.84
N GLU A 124 -13.71 3.96 10.16
CA GLU A 124 -13.82 5.35 10.61
C GLU A 124 -14.79 5.53 11.78
N ALA A 125 -15.68 4.56 12.02
CA ALA A 125 -16.61 4.60 13.13
C ALA A 125 -15.89 4.54 14.49
N THR A 126 -14.59 4.20 14.51
CA THR A 126 -13.76 4.22 15.73
C THR A 126 -13.38 5.63 16.19
N GLY A 127 -13.72 6.67 15.41
CA GLY A 127 -13.50 8.07 15.77
C GLY A 127 -12.22 8.68 15.18
N LEU A 128 -11.63 9.63 15.91
CA LEU A 128 -10.45 10.36 15.45
C LEU A 128 -9.24 9.44 15.27
N ALA A 129 -8.36 9.78 14.33
CA ALA A 129 -7.11 9.07 14.12
C ALA A 129 -6.22 9.13 15.36
N ALA A 130 -5.53 8.03 15.65
CA ALA A 130 -4.61 7.94 16.78
C ALA A 130 -3.42 8.91 16.62
N PRO A 131 -2.79 9.36 17.72
CA PRO A 131 -1.67 10.29 17.69
C PRO A 131 -0.50 9.85 16.79
N GLU A 132 -0.23 8.56 16.67
CA GLU A 132 0.83 7.97 15.85
C GLU A 132 0.56 8.19 14.36
N ILE A 133 -0.69 7.99 13.92
CA ILE A 133 -1.14 8.28 12.56
C ILE A 133 -1.02 9.79 12.31
N VAL A 134 -1.51 10.61 13.25
CA VAL A 134 -1.41 12.07 13.13
C VAL A 134 0.06 12.55 13.05
N ALA A 135 0.97 11.90 13.78
CA ALA A 135 2.39 12.23 13.75
C ALA A 135 3.02 11.94 12.38
N ALA A 136 2.67 10.82 11.75
CA ALA A 136 3.18 10.48 10.41
C ALA A 136 2.82 11.54 9.34
N PHE A 137 1.70 12.24 9.50
CA PHE A 137 1.21 13.28 8.58
C PHE A 137 1.74 14.68 8.91
N LYS A 138 2.46 14.83 10.02
CA LYS A 138 3.08 16.12 10.42
C LYS A 138 4.52 16.26 9.95
N VAL A 139 5.16 15.17 9.52
CA VAL A 139 6.53 15.21 9.02
C VAL A 139 6.54 15.88 7.65
N ARG A 140 7.36 16.94 7.52
CA ARG A 140 7.63 17.60 6.23
C ARG A 140 8.94 17.07 5.70
N ASN A 141 8.97 16.64 4.43
CA ASN A 141 10.21 16.41 3.74
C ASN A 141 10.83 17.78 3.37
N PRO A 142 12.01 18.16 3.90
CA PRO A 142 12.60 19.46 3.59
C PRO A 142 13.14 19.56 2.15
N GLU A 143 13.36 18.45 1.44
CA GLU A 143 13.86 18.46 0.05
C GLU A 143 12.75 18.50 -1.01
N HIS A 144 11.53 18.11 -0.64
CA HIS A 144 10.36 18.19 -1.50
C HIS A 144 9.32 19.10 -0.83
N ASN A 145 9.10 20.29 -1.40
CA ASN A 145 8.14 21.27 -0.92
C ASN A 145 6.67 20.82 -1.08
N GLU A 146 6.45 19.57 -1.48
CA GLU A 146 5.15 18.93 -1.65
C GLU A 146 4.92 17.96 -0.49
N MET A 147 3.87 18.25 0.27
CA MET A 147 3.27 17.32 1.21
C MET A 147 2.86 16.07 0.40
N PHE A 148 3.16 14.85 0.88
CA PHE A 148 2.56 13.64 0.32
C PHE A 148 1.05 13.88 0.10
N HIS A 149 0.52 13.51 -1.06
CA HIS A 149 -0.91 13.63 -1.32
C HIS A 149 -1.67 12.83 -0.26
N TYR A 150 -2.59 13.51 0.45
CA TYR A 150 -3.48 12.90 1.43
C TYR A 150 -4.83 12.66 0.81
N ASP A 151 -5.26 11.41 0.87
CA ASP A 151 -6.45 10.97 0.15
C ASP A 151 -7.46 10.42 1.18
N CYS A 152 -7.96 11.31 2.04
CA CYS A 152 -8.96 11.01 3.07
C CYS A 152 -10.30 10.55 2.47
#